data_AF-A0A8S2SHE0-F1
#
_entry.id   AF-A0A8S2SHE0-F1
#
_cell.length_a   1.000
_cell.length_b   1.000
_cell.length_c   1.000
_cell.angle_alpha   90.00
_cell.angle_beta   90.00
_cell.angle_gamma   90.00
#
_symmetry.space_group_name_H-M   'P 1'
#
loop_
_entity.id
_entity.type
_entity.pdbx_description
1 polymer ?
#
loop_
_entity_poly.entity_id
_entity_poly.type
_entity_poly.pdbx_seq_one_letter_code
_entity_poly.pdbx_strand_id
1 'polypeptide(L)' 'MEMLHKGNRARTQEPTKANKTSSRSHAVLQVNIKQRDVTRSHTEQVRFAKLYMIDLAGSERAAQTQNTGRRMME' A
#
# COMPACT_ATOMS: atom_id res chain seq x y z
N MET A 1 -12.13 -5.53 7.67
CA MET A 1 -10.93 -4.70 7.39
C MET A 1 -9.82 -4.87 8.43
N GLU A 2 -9.96 -5.74 9.43
CA GLU A 2 -9.05 -5.81 10.57
C GLU A 2 -7.57 -6.07 10.19
N MET A 3 -7.32 -7.01 9.27
CA MET A 3 -5.97 -7.32 8.79
C MET A 3 -5.32 -6.14 8.06
N LEU A 4 -6.09 -5.38 7.29
CA LEU A 4 -5.60 -4.17 6.62
C LEU A 4 -5.23 -3.08 7.65
N HIS A 5 -6.06 -2.88 8.67
CA HIS A 5 -5.73 -1.95 9.75
C HIS A 5 -4.50 -2.38 10.55
N LYS A 6 -4.35 -3.68 10.82
CA LYS A 6 -3.14 -4.23 11.47
C LYS A 6 -1.89 -4.02 10.62
N GLY A 7 -1.97 -4.28 9.31
CA GLY A 7 -0.89 -4.02 8.36
C GLY A 7 -0.51 -2.54 8.30
N ASN A 8 -1.51 -1.65 8.23
CA ASN A 8 -1.29 -0.21 8.24
C ASN A 8 -0.67 0.30 9.55
N ARG A 9 -1.01 -0.30 10.70
CA ARG A 9 -0.38 0.03 12.00
C ARG A 9 1.06 -0.49 12.12
N ALA A 10 1.39 -1.60 11.48
CA ALA A 10 2.75 -2.13 11.45
C ALA A 10 3.66 -1.38 10.47
N ARG A 11 3.07 -0.60 9.55
CA ARG A 11 3.81 0.25 8.61
C ARG A 11 4.51 1.37 9.36
N THR A 12 5.78 1.60 9.05
CA THR A 12 6.51 2.77 9.56
C THR A 12 5.87 4.04 9.02
N GLN A 13 5.18 4.74 9.90
CA GLN A 13 4.60 6.06 9.67
C GLN A 13 5.27 7.00 10.67
N GLU A 14 6.05 7.95 10.18
CA GLU A 14 6.60 9.00 11.04
C GLU A 14 6.21 10.36 10.46
N PRO A 15 5.62 11.25 11.27
CA PRO A 15 5.30 12.59 10.83
C PRO A 15 6.58 13.34 10.44
N THR A 16 6.53 14.07 9.34
CA THR A 16 7.53 15.09 8.99
C THR A 16 6.95 16.48 9.27
N LYS A 17 7.80 17.51 9.36
CA LYS A 17 7.33 18.91 9.50
C LYS A 17 6.43 19.36 8.33
N ALA A 18 6.59 18.74 7.15
CA ALA A 18 5.82 19.05 5.94
C ALA A 18 4.53 18.23 5.81
N ASN A 19 4.46 17.05 6.43
CA ASN A 19 3.28 16.20 6.37
C ASN A 19 3.15 15.37 7.67
N LYS A 20 2.10 15.67 8.45
CA LYS A 20 1.81 14.98 9.72
C LYS A 20 1.41 13.51 9.51
N THR A 21 1.08 13.13 8.27
CA THR A 21 0.60 11.80 7.86
C THR A 21 1.48 11.19 6.75
N SER A 22 2.70 11.69 6.51
CA SER A 22 3.58 11.07 5.51
C SER A 22 3.92 9.64 5.90
N SER A 23 3.67 8.69 5.00
CA SER A 23 4.26 7.36 5.08
C SER A 23 5.72 7.44 4.63
N ARG A 24 6.66 7.01 5.48
CA ARG A 24 8.10 6.92 5.12
C ARG A 24 8.49 5.58 4.50
N SER A 25 7.49 4.79 4.14
CA SER A 25 7.64 3.45 3.58
C SER A 25 6.68 3.34 2.41
N HIS A 26 7.02 2.54 1.41
CA HIS A 26 6.10 2.18 0.33
C HIS A 26 5.26 0.97 0.76
N ALA A 27 4.02 0.88 0.30
CA ALA A 27 3.16 -0.27 0.53
C ALA A 27 2.53 -0.75 -0.78
N VAL A 28 2.46 -2.07 -0.94
CA VAL A 28 1.76 -2.73 -2.05
C VAL A 28 0.73 -3.68 -1.46
N LEU A 29 -0.53 -3.43 -1.75
CA LEU A 29 -1.63 -4.36 -1.47
C LEU A 29 -2.07 -5.01 -2.78
N GLN A 30 -1.95 -6.33 -2.87
CA GLN A 30 -2.47 -7.11 -3.98
C GLN A 30 -3.77 -7.80 -3.58
N VAL A 31 -4.83 -7.58 -4.36
CA VAL A 31 -6.10 -8.31 -4.24
C VAL A 31 -6.19 -9.29 -5.41
N ASN A 32 -6.29 -10.59 -5.10
CA ASN A 32 -6.50 -11.63 -6.09
C ASN A 32 -8.00 -11.97 -6.13
N ILE A 33 -8.61 -11.83 -7.29
CA ILE A 33 -10.03 -12.11 -7.50
C ILE A 33 -10.13 -13.36 -8.35
N LYS A 34 -10.89 -14.34 -7.87
CA LYS A 34 -11.29 -15.54 -8.62
C LYS A 34 -12.81 -15.54 -8.71
N GLN A 35 -13.32 -15.43 -9.92
CA GLN A 35 -14.76 -15.50 -10.20
C GLN A 35 -15.04 -16.80 -10.95
N ARG A 36 -16.07 -17.52 -10.52
CA ARG A 36 -16.59 -18.71 -11.19
C ARG A 36 -18.06 -18.44 -11.51
N ASP A 37 -18.45 -18.65 -12.75
CA ASP A 37 -19.85 -18.53 -13.13
C ASP A 37 -20.62 -19.78 -12.66
N VAL A 38 -21.72 -19.56 -11.93
CA VAL A 38 -22.62 -20.63 -11.46
C VAL A 38 -23.76 -20.75 -12.47
N THR A 39 -23.47 -21.22 -13.69
CA THR A 39 -24.52 -21.51 -14.68
C THR A 39 -24.70 -23.01 -14.82
N ARG A 40 -25.93 -23.43 -15.15
CA ARG A 40 -26.30 -24.83 -15.46
C ARG A 40 -25.64 -25.38 -16.73
N SER A 41 -24.84 -24.58 -17.44
CA SER A 41 -24.17 -24.99 -18.68
C SER A 41 -22.88 -25.75 -18.36
N HIS A 42 -22.57 -26.78 -19.16
CA HIS A 42 -21.46 -27.71 -18.94
C HIS A 42 -20.05 -27.09 -19.01
N THR A 43 -19.93 -25.79 -19.25
CA THR A 43 -18.67 -25.06 -19.33
C THR A 43 -18.50 -24.14 -18.12
N GLU A 44 -17.71 -24.58 -17.14
CA GLU A 44 -17.25 -23.71 -16.04
C GLU A 44 -16.30 -22.65 -16.61
N GLN A 45 -16.75 -21.39 -16.69
CA GLN A 45 -15.85 -20.28 -16.90
C GLN A 45 -15.31 -19.79 -15.55
N VAL A 46 -13.98 -19.77 -15.42
CA VAL A 46 -13.28 -19.20 -14.28
C VAL A 46 -12.47 -18.01 -14.75
N ARG A 47 -12.72 -16.84 -14.16
CA ARG A 47 -11.98 -15.60 -14.42
C ARG A 47 -11.07 -15.28 -13.24
N PHE A 48 -9.88 -14.80 -13.56
CA PHE A 48 -8.90 -14.36 -12.57
C PHE A 48 -8.55 -12.89 -12.83
N ALA A 49 -8.47 -12.10 -11.76
CA ALA A 49 -7.97 -10.73 -11.83
C ALA A 49 -7.03 -10.45 -10.65
N LYS A 50 -6.06 -9.57 -10.88
CA LYS A 50 -5.16 -9.05 -9.85
C LYS A 50 -5.28 -7.54 -9.82
N LEU A 51 -5.66 -6.99 -8.67
CA LEU A 51 -5.68 -5.56 -8.43
C LEU A 51 -4.51 -5.20 -7.52
N TYR A 52 -3.72 -4.21 -7.94
CA TYR A 52 -2.62 -3.67 -7.16
C TYR A 52 -2.97 -2.27 -6.67
N MET A 53 -2.95 -2.08 -5.36
CA MET A 53 -3.08 -0.78 -4.72
C MET A 53 -1.71 -0.41 -4.15
N ILE A 54 -1.06 0.54 -4.78
CA ILE A 54 0.30 0.96 -4.46
C ILE A 54 0.23 2.33 -3.79
N ASP A 55 0.77 2.42 -2.58
CA ASP A 55 0.97 3.67 -1.87
C ASP A 55 2.46 3.94 -1.77
N LEU A 56 2.91 5.04 -2.39
CA LEU A 56 4.31 5.40 -2.42
C LEU A 56 4.61 6.44 -1.34
N ALA A 57 5.80 6.35 -0.75
CA ALA A 57 6.31 7.37 0.15
C ALA A 57 6.33 8.74 -0.54
N GLY A 58 6.21 9.79 0.27
CA GLY A 58 6.23 11.17 -0.21
C GLY A 58 7.55 11.50 -0.92
N SER A 59 7.47 12.30 -1.98
CA SER A 59 8.63 12.73 -2.78
C SER A 59 9.35 13.95 -2.18
N GLU A 60 9.11 14.27 -0.91
CA GLU A 60 9.74 15.44 -0.28
C GLU A 60 11.26 15.33 -0.32
N ARG A 61 11.89 16.38 -0.85
CA ARG A 61 13.34 16.47 -0.89
C ARG A 61 13.86 16.67 0.53
N ALA A 62 14.82 15.84 0.94
CA ALA A 62 15.49 15.95 2.24
C ALA A 62 16.10 17.33 2.54
N ALA A 63 16.26 18.19 1.53
CA ALA A 63 16.72 19.58 1.69
C ALA A 63 15.61 20.57 2.11
N GLN A 64 14.33 20.26 1.84
CA GLN A 64 13.18 21.09 2.27
C GLN A 64 12.71 20.73 3.69
N THR A 65 13.05 19.54 4.15
CA THR A 65 12.87 19.13 5.55
C THR A 65 14.19 19.33 6.29
N GLN A 66 14.17 19.76 7.55
CA GLN A 66 15.37 19.78 8.40
C GLN A 66 15.75 18.35 8.82
N ASN A 67 15.87 17.42 7.86
CA ASN A 67 16.20 16.03 8.12
C ASN A 67 17.67 15.93 8.53
N THR A 68 17.93 15.57 9.79
CA THR A 68 19.28 15.38 10.34
C THR A 68 19.51 13.93 10.77
N GLY A 69 20.78 13.51 10.79
CA GLY A 69 21.17 12.16 11.20
C GLY A 69 20.59 11.07 10.28
N ARG A 70 20.02 10.02 10.88
CA ARG A 70 19.48 8.85 10.15
C ARG A 70 18.46 9.21 9.06
N ARG A 71 17.77 10.36 9.20
CA ARG A 71 16.73 10.87 8.29
C ARG A 71 17.22 11.39 6.93
N MET A 72 18.53 11.55 6.75
CA MET A 72 19.10 11.90 5.44
C MET A 72 19.37 10.64 4.60
N MET A 73 19.50 9.47 5.24
CA MET A 73 19.75 8.18 4.58
C MET A 73 18.48 7.35 4.37
N GLU A 74 17.37 7.72 5.05
CA GLU A 74 16.02 7.19 4.84
C GLU A 74 15.41 7.76 3.55
#